data_AF-A0A7R7CEJ4-F1
#
_entry.id   AF-A0A7R7CEJ4-F1
#
_cell.length_a   1.000
_cell.length_b   1.000
_cell.length_c   1.000
_cell.angle_alpha   90.00
_cell.angle_beta   90.00
_cell.angle_gamma   90.00
#
_symmetry.space_group_name_H-M   'P 1'
#
loop_
_entity.id
_entity.type
_entity.pdbx_description
1 polymer ?
#
loop_
_entity_poly.entity_id
_entity_poly.type
_entity_poly.pdbx_seq_one_letter_code
_entity_poly.pdbx_strand_id
1 'polypeptide(L)'
;MRTIVTRSKIAEGAIHVLAHAGVAGLTHREVARAADVSLAATTYHFDTKADIIEEASRTLLDGYLHAFRRLATRVAEGSETGVTGLADLVERIVLNALGRERIRSLAWSELILHGGRTTGGRRLAQIWYEQLDAIWYDIARLVEPAAPKHRAGAAVDLTIGLTFILHPLGLDPAVARELLAGRLDPEGLLRDIAIPAGVRHADTDGAPSDPSARYAQTRQRILEAAIEIIVREGAVALSHRRVAEVAGMVRSGPSYYFATIEELLATAQNELFERAKARYRSGLDAAGAAELDESRLLDLTTAIFFREALEFGSENIGYYSVWMSAAQSPSLRPAVATSLFDLHRAWSRRITSALGRSPGAGVPLHMQAIFIGKLVRAITAAVGVPDLARARADFADVLAGSLPAP
;
A
#
# COMPACT_ATOMS: atom_id res chain seq x y z
N MET A 1 36.15 5.32 -9.87
CA MET A 1 35.86 4.37 -8.76
C MET A 1 35.28 5.09 -7.52
N ARG A 2 35.97 6.06 -6.90
CA ARG A 2 35.49 6.80 -5.71
C ARG A 2 34.12 7.50 -5.89
N THR A 3 33.92 8.17 -7.03
CA THR A 3 32.66 8.84 -7.41
C THR A 3 31.46 7.88 -7.47
N ILE A 4 31.66 6.66 -7.99
CA ILE A 4 30.61 5.63 -8.10
C ILE A 4 30.25 5.12 -6.70
N VAL A 5 31.26 4.83 -5.86
CA VAL A 5 31.05 4.37 -4.48
C VAL A 5 30.28 5.41 -3.66
N THR A 6 30.64 6.69 -3.76
CA THR A 6 29.92 7.76 -3.05
C THR A 6 28.48 7.89 -3.55
N ARG A 7 28.24 7.83 -4.87
CA ARG A 7 26.89 7.87 -5.44
C ARG A 7 26.02 6.71 -4.92
N SER A 8 26.56 5.49 -4.89
CA SER A 8 25.87 4.32 -4.33
C SER A 8 25.58 4.47 -2.83
N LYS A 9 26.52 5.00 -2.03
CA LYS A 9 26.27 5.30 -0.61
C LYS A 9 25.12 6.28 -0.43
N ILE A 10 25.07 7.34 -1.25
CA ILE A 10 24.00 8.33 -1.22
C ILE A 10 22.66 7.69 -1.56
N ALA A 11 22.59 6.84 -2.59
CA ALA A 11 21.38 6.13 -2.95
C ALA A 11 20.89 5.19 -1.83
N GLU A 12 21.79 4.43 -1.20
CA GLU A 12 21.46 3.58 -0.06
C GLU A 12 20.99 4.40 1.16
N GLY A 13 21.67 5.51 1.48
CA GLY A 13 21.23 6.43 2.52
C GLY A 13 19.85 7.03 2.23
N ALA A 14 19.54 7.33 0.97
CA ALA A 14 18.22 7.78 0.55
C ALA A 14 17.15 6.69 0.73
N ILE A 15 17.44 5.43 0.40
CA ILE A 15 16.56 4.28 0.67
C ILE A 15 16.26 4.19 2.17
N HIS A 16 17.26 4.36 3.03
CA HIS A 16 17.06 4.41 4.48
C HIS A 16 16.15 5.56 4.91
N VAL A 17 16.33 6.77 4.37
CA VAL A 17 15.46 7.91 4.72
C VAL A 17 14.03 7.68 4.25
N LEU A 18 13.83 7.17 3.02
CA LEU A 18 12.50 6.85 2.47
C LEU A 18 11.74 5.86 3.36
N ALA A 19 12.42 4.82 3.87
CA ALA A 19 11.80 3.82 4.70
C ALA A 19 11.29 4.36 6.05
N HIS A 20 11.94 5.39 6.61
CA HIS A 20 11.67 5.90 7.96
C HIS A 20 10.89 7.21 7.99
N ALA A 21 11.08 8.06 6.97
CA ALA A 21 10.54 9.41 6.93
C ALA A 21 9.84 9.73 5.60
N GLY A 22 9.70 8.75 4.71
CA GLY A 22 9.09 8.90 3.40
C GLY A 22 9.88 9.81 2.45
N VAL A 23 9.30 10.09 1.29
CA VAL A 23 9.82 11.09 0.34
C VAL A 23 9.87 12.46 1.01
N ALA A 24 8.91 12.73 1.87
CA ALA A 24 8.83 13.89 2.74
C ALA A 24 10.15 14.25 3.46
N GLY A 25 10.66 13.34 4.29
CA GLY A 25 11.88 13.53 5.08
C GLY A 25 13.17 13.47 4.26
N LEU A 26 13.08 13.11 2.97
CA LEU A 26 14.24 13.08 2.09
C LEU A 26 14.72 14.51 1.78
N THR A 27 15.80 14.89 2.46
CA THR A 27 16.56 16.12 2.25
C THR A 27 18.04 15.77 2.06
N HIS A 28 18.81 16.63 1.40
CA HIS A 28 20.27 16.43 1.24
C HIS A 28 20.98 16.19 2.57
N ARG A 29 20.52 16.84 3.65
CA ARG A 29 21.09 16.71 4.99
C ARG A 29 20.78 15.35 5.61
N GLU A 30 19.52 14.92 5.56
CA GLU A 30 19.14 13.61 6.10
C GLU A 30 19.78 12.47 5.30
N VAL A 31 19.87 12.61 3.98
CA VAL A 31 20.55 11.63 3.13
C VAL A 31 22.05 11.59 3.44
N ALA A 32 22.72 12.74 3.58
CA ALA A 32 24.14 12.79 3.93
C ALA A 32 24.41 12.09 5.27
N ARG A 33 23.57 12.35 6.27
CA ARG A 33 23.62 11.71 7.59
C ARG A 33 23.41 10.19 7.49
N ALA A 34 22.40 9.74 6.75
CA ALA A 34 22.08 8.33 6.59
C ALA A 34 23.14 7.56 5.76
N ALA A 35 23.75 8.21 4.79
CA ALA A 35 24.77 7.64 3.91
C ALA A 35 26.20 7.69 4.49
N ASP A 36 26.39 8.35 5.65
CA ASP A 36 27.71 8.64 6.23
C ASP A 36 28.65 9.34 5.23
N VAL A 37 28.15 10.44 4.64
CA VAL A 37 28.90 11.30 3.71
C VAL A 37 28.69 12.77 4.07
N SER A 38 29.52 13.67 3.52
CA SER A 38 29.34 15.10 3.72
C SER A 38 28.13 15.65 2.94
N LEU A 39 27.51 16.72 3.45
CA LEU A 39 26.47 17.46 2.72
C LEU A 39 26.97 17.99 1.37
N ALA A 40 28.25 18.37 1.30
CA ALA A 40 28.88 18.78 0.05
C ALA A 40 28.94 17.62 -0.97
N ALA A 41 29.11 16.37 -0.52
CA ALA A 41 29.08 15.22 -1.42
C ALA A 41 27.68 15.00 -2.00
N THR A 42 26.61 15.11 -1.20
CA THR A 42 25.24 14.93 -1.74
C THR A 42 24.89 15.99 -2.76
N THR A 43 25.24 17.25 -2.51
CA THR A 43 25.00 18.37 -3.43
C THR A 43 25.92 18.40 -4.65
N TYR A 44 27.12 17.80 -4.57
CA TYR A 44 28.00 17.61 -5.74
C TYR A 44 27.50 16.51 -6.69
N HIS A 45 26.89 15.46 -6.14
CA HIS A 45 26.44 14.30 -6.93
C HIS A 45 25.01 14.42 -7.44
N PHE A 46 24.17 15.21 -6.77
CA PHE A 46 22.77 15.40 -7.09
C PHE A 46 22.43 16.87 -6.90
N ASP A 47 21.89 17.50 -7.94
CA ASP A 47 21.52 18.91 -7.89
C ASP A 47 20.21 19.11 -7.12
N THR A 48 19.32 18.12 -7.20
CA THR A 48 17.98 18.21 -6.63
C THR A 48 17.59 16.96 -5.83
N LYS A 49 16.58 17.15 -4.97
CA LYS A 49 15.87 16.05 -4.29
C LYS A 49 15.31 15.02 -5.28
N ALA A 50 14.82 15.49 -6.44
CA ALA A 50 14.25 14.61 -7.46
C ALA A 50 15.31 13.68 -8.04
N ASP A 51 16.54 14.16 -8.25
CA ASP A 51 17.65 13.34 -8.75
C ASP A 51 18.04 12.24 -7.75
N ILE A 52 18.02 12.55 -6.43
CA ILE A 52 18.25 11.55 -5.39
C ILE A 52 17.13 10.49 -5.38
N ILE A 53 15.87 10.91 -5.51
CA ILE A 53 14.72 10.00 -5.56
C ILE A 53 14.83 9.08 -6.78
N GLU A 54 15.15 9.62 -7.97
CA GLU A 54 15.32 8.82 -9.18
C GLU A 54 16.43 7.76 -9.03
N GLU A 55 17.59 8.16 -8.50
CA GLU A 55 18.70 7.23 -8.27
C GLU A 55 18.33 6.16 -7.22
N ALA A 56 17.67 6.56 -6.13
CA ALA A 56 17.22 5.64 -5.10
C ALA A 56 16.18 4.65 -5.64
N SER A 57 15.22 5.12 -6.46
CA SER A 57 14.25 4.28 -7.16
C SER A 57 14.96 3.28 -8.06
N ARG A 58 15.87 3.72 -8.92
CA ARG A 58 16.62 2.84 -9.82
C ARG A 58 17.42 1.79 -9.03
N THR A 59 18.19 2.22 -8.04
CA THR A 59 19.00 1.34 -7.18
C THR A 59 18.15 0.29 -6.47
N LEU A 60 17.02 0.70 -5.90
CA LEU A 60 16.13 -0.19 -5.16
C LEU A 60 15.44 -1.21 -6.09
N LEU A 61 14.86 -0.73 -7.19
CA LEU A 61 14.11 -1.54 -8.14
C LEU A 61 15.02 -2.52 -8.89
N ASP A 62 16.19 -2.07 -9.35
CA ASP A 62 17.20 -2.96 -9.95
C ASP A 62 17.68 -3.98 -8.92
N GLY A 63 17.89 -3.58 -7.66
CA GLY A 63 18.24 -4.50 -6.57
C GLY A 63 17.25 -5.65 -6.42
N TYR A 64 15.95 -5.37 -6.45
CA TYR A 64 14.90 -6.40 -6.44
C TYR A 64 14.99 -7.34 -7.65
N LEU A 65 15.11 -6.80 -8.87
CA LEU A 65 15.22 -7.63 -10.09
C LEU A 65 16.46 -8.52 -10.04
N HIS A 66 17.61 -8.00 -9.59
CA HIS A 66 18.83 -8.80 -9.43
C HIS A 66 18.67 -9.90 -8.37
N ALA A 67 18.02 -9.61 -7.25
CA ALA A 67 17.76 -10.61 -6.21
C ALA A 67 16.87 -11.75 -6.72
N PHE A 68 15.81 -11.43 -7.47
CA PHE A 68 14.93 -12.45 -8.06
C PHE A 68 15.59 -13.24 -9.18
N ARG A 69 16.38 -12.60 -10.06
CA ARG A 69 17.18 -13.31 -11.07
C ARG A 69 18.14 -14.30 -10.43
N ARG A 70 18.82 -13.90 -9.36
CA ARG A 70 19.69 -14.80 -8.59
C ARG A 70 18.93 -15.98 -7.98
N LEU A 71 17.71 -15.75 -7.49
CA LEU A 71 16.87 -16.83 -7.00
C LEU A 71 16.51 -17.79 -8.13
N ALA A 72 16.07 -17.28 -9.29
CA ALA A 72 15.75 -18.08 -10.47
C ALA A 72 16.94 -18.94 -10.91
N THR A 73 18.15 -18.37 -10.96
CA THR A 73 19.39 -19.13 -11.26
C THR A 73 19.60 -20.27 -10.26
N ARG A 74 19.51 -20.00 -8.95
CA ARG A 74 19.70 -21.03 -7.93
C ARG A 74 18.65 -22.15 -7.99
N VAL A 75 17.39 -21.80 -8.29
CA VAL A 75 16.31 -22.78 -8.51
C VAL A 75 16.63 -23.65 -9.73
N ALA A 76 17.06 -23.05 -10.85
CA ALA A 76 17.43 -23.78 -12.06
C ALA A 76 18.63 -24.71 -11.85
N GLU A 77 19.57 -24.33 -10.99
CA GLU A 77 20.74 -25.14 -10.59
C GLU A 77 20.40 -26.25 -9.59
N GLY A 78 19.14 -26.36 -9.14
CA GLY A 78 18.73 -27.36 -8.14
C GLY A 78 19.28 -27.10 -6.74
N SER A 79 19.68 -25.86 -6.44
CA SER A 79 20.13 -25.49 -5.09
C SER A 79 18.99 -25.63 -4.08
N GLU A 80 19.31 -25.95 -2.82
CA GLU A 80 18.34 -25.90 -1.72
C GLU A 80 17.93 -24.45 -1.44
N THR A 81 16.86 -24.00 -2.09
CA THR A 81 16.32 -22.64 -1.93
C THR A 81 15.15 -22.57 -0.96
N GLY A 82 14.50 -23.70 -0.67
CA GLY A 82 13.25 -23.77 0.11
C GLY A 82 12.02 -23.22 -0.62
N VAL A 83 12.10 -23.05 -1.96
CA VAL A 83 10.96 -22.64 -2.80
C VAL A 83 10.56 -23.84 -3.63
N THR A 84 9.47 -24.51 -3.25
CA THR A 84 8.91 -25.66 -3.96
C THR A 84 7.68 -25.31 -4.80
N GLY A 85 7.11 -24.13 -4.55
CA GLY A 85 6.03 -23.55 -5.34
C GLY A 85 5.97 -22.02 -5.24
N LEU A 86 5.00 -21.42 -5.93
CA LEU A 86 4.71 -19.99 -5.87
C LEU A 86 4.18 -19.57 -4.49
N ALA A 87 3.46 -20.45 -3.78
CA ALA A 87 2.99 -20.17 -2.42
C ALA A 87 4.17 -19.93 -1.46
N ASP A 88 5.17 -20.83 -1.48
CA ASP A 88 6.41 -20.68 -0.70
C ASP A 88 7.17 -19.39 -1.08
N LEU A 89 7.16 -19.03 -2.37
CA LEU A 89 7.80 -17.81 -2.85
C LEU A 89 7.10 -16.56 -2.27
N VAL A 90 5.76 -16.52 -2.32
CA VAL A 90 4.95 -15.45 -1.73
C VAL A 90 5.21 -15.36 -0.23
N GLU A 91 5.10 -16.47 0.52
CA GLU A 91 5.36 -16.50 1.96
C GLU A 91 6.74 -15.93 2.27
N ARG A 92 7.77 -16.46 1.60
CA ARG A 92 9.15 -16.08 1.83
C ARG A 92 9.36 -14.60 1.59
N ILE A 93 8.83 -14.04 0.50
CA ILE A 93 9.03 -12.63 0.17
C ILE A 93 8.33 -11.74 1.18
N VAL A 94 7.08 -12.04 1.54
CA VAL A 94 6.32 -11.28 2.53
C VAL A 94 7.02 -11.31 3.90
N LEU A 95 7.47 -12.48 4.35
CA LEU A 95 8.19 -12.59 5.64
C LEU A 95 9.54 -11.87 5.62
N ASN A 96 10.25 -11.87 4.51
CA ASN A 96 11.49 -11.09 4.38
C ASN A 96 11.21 -9.59 4.39
N ALA A 97 10.13 -9.16 3.71
CA ALA A 97 9.68 -7.78 3.69
C ALA A 97 9.28 -7.28 5.08
N LEU A 98 8.76 -8.14 5.97
CA LEU A 98 8.47 -7.76 7.36
C LEU A 98 9.71 -7.83 8.27
N GLY A 99 10.65 -8.71 7.95
CA GLY A 99 11.88 -8.92 8.70
C GLY A 99 13.10 -8.22 8.08
N ARG A 100 14.05 -9.01 7.57
CA ARG A 100 15.38 -8.52 7.19
C ARG A 100 15.40 -7.48 6.07
N GLU A 101 14.40 -7.48 5.17
CA GLU A 101 14.28 -6.54 4.05
C GLU A 101 13.31 -5.39 4.34
N ARG A 102 12.90 -5.19 5.61
CA ARG A 102 11.88 -4.20 5.99
C ARG A 102 12.17 -2.79 5.50
N ILE A 103 13.41 -2.34 5.61
CA ILE A 103 13.82 -1.02 5.11
C ILE A 103 13.57 -0.89 3.61
N ARG A 104 14.04 -1.85 2.82
CA ARG A 104 13.88 -1.84 1.35
C ARG A 104 12.41 -1.95 0.96
N SER A 105 11.61 -2.75 1.65
CA SER A 105 10.20 -2.93 1.34
C SER A 105 9.34 -1.69 1.66
N LEU A 106 9.62 -1.00 2.77
CA LEU A 106 8.97 0.28 3.08
C LEU A 106 9.39 1.37 2.10
N ALA A 107 10.68 1.46 1.76
CA ALA A 107 11.16 2.39 0.74
C ALA A 107 10.51 2.11 -0.63
N TRP A 108 10.34 0.84 -1.00
CA TRP A 108 9.66 0.45 -2.24
C TRP A 108 8.20 0.90 -2.22
N SER A 109 7.48 0.65 -1.13
CA SER A 109 6.08 1.05 -0.97
C SER A 109 5.92 2.57 -1.08
N GLU A 110 6.82 3.33 -0.46
CA GLU A 110 6.85 4.79 -0.57
C GLU A 110 7.13 5.26 -2.01
N LEU A 111 8.13 4.68 -2.67
CA LEU A 111 8.54 5.08 -4.02
C LEU A 111 7.49 4.75 -5.08
N ILE A 112 6.84 3.58 -5.03
CA ILE A 112 5.82 3.23 -6.01
C ILE A 112 4.57 4.11 -5.85
N LEU A 113 4.17 4.45 -4.62
CA LEU A 113 3.05 5.36 -4.36
C LEU A 113 3.40 6.79 -4.78
N HIS A 114 4.62 7.25 -4.50
CA HIS A 114 5.10 8.54 -4.95
C HIS A 114 5.14 8.61 -6.48
N GLY A 115 5.75 7.62 -7.13
CA GLY A 115 5.85 7.51 -8.58
C GLY A 115 4.50 7.47 -9.28
N GLY A 116 3.50 6.83 -8.67
CA GLY A 116 2.13 6.76 -9.17
C GLY A 116 1.47 8.12 -9.45
N ARG A 117 1.93 9.19 -8.78
CA ARG A 117 1.41 10.56 -8.95
C ARG A 117 1.86 11.22 -10.25
N THR A 118 2.87 10.68 -10.94
CA THR A 118 3.44 11.25 -12.16
C THR A 118 3.42 10.27 -13.32
N THR A 119 3.32 10.77 -14.55
CA THR A 119 3.38 9.92 -15.75
C THR A 119 4.73 9.22 -15.89
N GLY A 120 5.83 9.88 -15.53
CA GLY A 120 7.18 9.31 -15.56
C GLY A 120 7.35 8.16 -14.57
N GLY A 121 6.92 8.35 -13.32
CA GLY A 121 6.95 7.32 -12.29
C GLY A 121 6.08 6.11 -12.63
N ARG A 122 4.87 6.33 -13.16
CA ARG A 122 3.99 5.23 -13.63
C ARG A 122 4.60 4.41 -14.76
N ARG A 123 5.31 5.05 -15.71
CA ARG A 123 6.02 4.36 -16.79
C ARG A 123 7.20 3.54 -16.26
N LEU A 124 7.96 4.10 -15.33
CA LEU A 124 9.08 3.40 -14.70
C LEU A 124 8.59 2.16 -13.92
N ALA A 125 7.52 2.29 -13.14
CA ALA A 125 6.89 1.17 -12.44
C ALA A 125 6.40 0.09 -13.42
N GLN A 126 5.76 0.49 -14.52
CA GLN A 126 5.31 -0.45 -15.56
C GLN A 126 6.46 -1.31 -16.10
N ILE A 127 7.56 -0.67 -16.54
CA ILE A 127 8.74 -1.37 -17.09
C ILE A 127 9.35 -2.32 -16.05
N TRP A 128 9.35 -1.91 -14.77
CA TRP A 128 9.84 -2.75 -13.69
C TRP A 128 8.95 -3.98 -13.46
N TYR A 129 7.62 -3.79 -13.42
CA TYR A 129 6.67 -4.89 -13.26
C TYR A 129 6.70 -5.89 -14.42
N GLU A 130 6.87 -5.42 -15.67
CA GLU A 130 7.02 -6.30 -16.84
C GLU A 130 8.25 -7.23 -16.69
N GLN A 131 9.37 -6.71 -16.19
CA GLN A 131 10.55 -7.52 -15.91
C GLN A 131 10.35 -8.44 -14.72
N LEU A 132 9.69 -7.97 -13.65
CA LEU A 132 9.40 -8.76 -12.47
C LEU A 132 8.51 -9.96 -12.82
N ASP A 133 7.45 -9.74 -13.60
CA ASP A 133 6.54 -10.78 -14.07
C ASP A 133 7.27 -11.85 -14.90
N ALA A 134 8.19 -11.43 -15.78
CA ALA A 134 8.99 -12.36 -16.57
C ALA A 134 9.85 -13.27 -15.66
N ILE A 135 10.54 -12.67 -14.67
CA ILE A 135 11.38 -13.43 -13.73
C ILE A 135 10.53 -14.38 -12.88
N TRP A 136 9.38 -13.93 -12.39
CA TRP A 136 8.48 -14.77 -11.60
C TRP A 136 7.87 -15.91 -12.43
N TYR A 137 7.57 -15.65 -13.70
CA TYR A 137 7.14 -16.69 -14.63
C TYR A 137 8.24 -17.73 -14.88
N ASP A 138 9.51 -17.31 -15.01
CA ASP A 138 10.64 -18.23 -15.14
C ASP A 138 10.80 -19.11 -13.90
N ILE A 139 10.67 -18.53 -12.69
CA ILE A 139 10.67 -19.30 -11.44
C ILE A 139 9.49 -20.28 -11.43
N ALA A 140 8.28 -19.81 -11.74
CA ALA A 140 7.07 -20.63 -11.75
C ALA A 140 7.21 -21.84 -12.68
N ARG A 141 7.79 -21.67 -13.87
CA ARG A 141 8.04 -22.78 -14.81
C ARG A 141 8.96 -23.88 -14.24
N LEU A 142 9.84 -23.53 -13.32
CA LEU A 142 10.80 -24.45 -12.72
C LEU A 142 10.19 -25.19 -11.52
N VAL A 143 9.39 -24.51 -10.70
CA VAL A 143 8.84 -25.07 -9.45
C VAL A 143 7.41 -25.60 -9.61
N GLU A 144 6.62 -25.04 -10.53
CA GLU A 144 5.25 -25.43 -10.84
C GLU A 144 4.99 -25.49 -12.36
N PRO A 145 5.58 -26.46 -13.11
CA PRO A 145 5.49 -26.49 -14.57
C PRO A 145 4.05 -26.59 -15.14
N ALA A 146 3.11 -27.12 -14.35
CA ALA A 146 1.71 -27.26 -14.72
C ALA A 146 0.88 -25.99 -14.45
N ALA A 147 1.44 -24.98 -13.76
CA ALA A 147 0.73 -23.74 -13.47
C ALA A 147 0.49 -22.93 -14.76
N PRO A 148 -0.71 -22.33 -14.93
CA PRO A 148 -0.97 -21.45 -16.05
C PRO A 148 -0.14 -20.17 -15.93
N LYS A 149 0.24 -19.58 -17.08
CA LYS A 149 1.16 -18.42 -17.14
C LYS A 149 0.72 -17.24 -16.27
N HIS A 150 -0.57 -16.96 -16.17
CA HIS A 150 -1.09 -15.81 -15.41
C HIS A 150 -0.88 -15.96 -13.89
N ARG A 151 -0.68 -17.19 -13.40
CA ARG A 151 -0.52 -17.49 -11.97
C ARG A 151 0.70 -16.80 -11.35
N ALA A 152 1.77 -16.63 -12.12
CA ALA A 152 2.96 -15.89 -11.66
C ALA A 152 2.65 -14.41 -11.39
N GLY A 153 1.92 -13.74 -12.31
CA GLY A 153 1.52 -12.35 -12.13
C GLY A 153 0.55 -12.17 -10.97
N ALA A 154 -0.41 -13.08 -10.81
CA ALA A 154 -1.32 -13.07 -9.67
C ALA A 154 -0.59 -13.30 -8.33
N ALA A 155 0.48 -14.11 -8.31
CA ALA A 155 1.32 -14.28 -7.12
C ALA A 155 2.14 -13.01 -6.78
N VAL A 156 2.60 -12.27 -7.78
CA VAL A 156 3.19 -10.92 -7.58
C VAL A 156 2.17 -9.99 -6.95
N ASP A 157 0.95 -9.92 -7.51
CA ASP A 157 -0.11 -9.06 -6.99
C ASP A 157 -0.49 -9.46 -5.55
N LEU A 158 -0.62 -10.76 -5.26
CA LEU A 158 -0.88 -11.25 -3.90
C LEU A 158 0.22 -10.81 -2.93
N THR A 159 1.49 -10.89 -3.33
CA THR A 159 2.64 -10.44 -2.54
C THR A 159 2.56 -8.95 -2.22
N ILE A 160 2.21 -8.13 -3.21
CA ILE A 160 2.00 -6.67 -3.01
C ILE A 160 0.88 -6.45 -2.01
N GLY A 161 -0.26 -7.12 -2.20
CA GLY A 161 -1.41 -7.02 -1.31
C GLY A 161 -1.09 -7.36 0.13
N LEU A 162 -0.48 -8.52 0.37
CA LEU A 162 -0.05 -8.95 1.70
C LEU A 162 0.95 -7.98 2.32
N THR A 163 1.90 -7.45 1.53
CA THR A 163 2.86 -6.44 1.97
C THR A 163 2.15 -5.17 2.46
N PHE A 164 1.14 -4.69 1.72
CA PHE A 164 0.35 -3.51 2.08
C PHE A 164 -0.62 -3.73 3.25
N ILE A 165 -1.04 -4.97 3.50
CA ILE A 165 -1.85 -5.33 4.67
C ILE A 165 -0.97 -5.42 5.92
N LEU A 166 0.18 -6.08 5.84
CA LEU A 166 0.95 -6.51 7.03
C LEU A 166 1.96 -5.46 7.52
N HIS A 167 2.55 -4.65 6.64
CA HIS A 167 3.47 -3.58 7.07
C HIS A 167 2.84 -2.57 8.03
N PRO A 168 1.65 -2.01 7.73
CA PRO A 168 1.00 -1.06 8.62
C PRO A 168 0.72 -1.62 10.01
N LEU A 169 0.49 -2.93 10.13
CA LEU A 169 0.19 -3.59 11.41
C LEU A 169 1.44 -3.73 12.29
N GLY A 170 2.64 -3.69 11.70
CA GLY A 170 3.90 -3.81 12.44
C GLY A 170 4.04 -5.14 13.17
N LEU A 171 3.52 -6.23 12.59
CA LEU A 171 3.55 -7.57 13.16
C LEU A 171 4.98 -8.11 13.26
N ASP A 172 5.23 -8.91 14.29
CA ASP A 172 6.43 -9.74 14.35
C ASP A 172 6.40 -10.80 13.20
N PRO A 173 7.53 -11.08 12.53
CA PRO A 173 7.57 -12.06 11.44
C PRO A 173 7.10 -13.47 11.82
N ALA A 174 7.21 -13.89 13.09
CA ALA A 174 6.67 -15.16 13.55
C ALA A 174 5.14 -15.13 13.58
N VAL A 175 4.54 -14.05 14.09
CA VAL A 175 3.07 -13.87 14.08
C VAL A 175 2.54 -13.80 12.66
N ALA A 176 3.24 -13.08 11.77
CA ALA A 176 2.88 -13.03 10.36
C ALA A 176 2.94 -14.41 9.70
N ARG A 177 3.91 -15.25 10.04
CA ARG A 177 4.00 -16.63 9.54
C ARG A 177 2.82 -17.49 9.99
N GLU A 178 2.42 -17.40 11.25
CA GLU A 178 1.25 -18.13 11.76
C GLU A 178 -0.04 -17.68 11.08
N LEU A 179 -0.17 -16.38 10.79
CA LEU A 179 -1.29 -15.81 10.03
C LEU A 179 -1.32 -16.32 8.59
N LEU A 180 -0.19 -16.26 7.88
CA LEU A 180 -0.10 -16.71 6.48
C LEU A 180 -0.42 -18.20 6.37
N ALA A 181 0.15 -19.02 7.26
CA ALA A 181 -0.12 -20.46 7.27
C ALA A 181 -1.52 -20.85 7.78
N GLY A 182 -2.42 -19.89 8.00
CA GLY A 182 -3.80 -20.12 8.44
C GLY A 182 -3.95 -20.66 9.86
N ARG A 183 -2.91 -20.57 10.69
CA ARG A 183 -2.91 -21.04 12.09
C ARG A 183 -3.37 -19.98 13.09
N LEU A 184 -3.45 -18.72 12.65
CA LEU A 184 -3.96 -17.60 13.42
C LEU A 184 -5.23 -17.04 12.76
N ASP A 185 -6.26 -16.76 13.56
CA ASP A 185 -7.48 -16.09 13.09
C ASP A 185 -7.20 -14.61 12.75
N PRO A 186 -7.35 -14.18 11.48
CA PRO A 186 -7.16 -12.79 11.10
C PRO A 186 -8.14 -11.85 11.82
N GLU A 187 -9.38 -12.28 12.08
CA GLU A 187 -10.39 -11.43 12.71
C GLU A 187 -10.01 -11.08 14.15
N GLY A 188 -9.63 -12.09 14.95
CA GLY A 188 -9.12 -11.90 16.31
C GLY A 188 -7.87 -11.02 16.37
N LEU A 189 -6.87 -11.29 15.52
CA LEU A 189 -5.65 -10.48 15.46
C LEU A 189 -5.95 -9.01 15.16
N LEU A 190 -6.77 -8.74 14.14
CA LEU A 190 -7.10 -7.36 13.74
C LEU A 190 -7.92 -6.65 14.83
N ARG A 191 -8.83 -7.36 15.51
CA ARG A 191 -9.59 -6.83 16.64
C ARG A 191 -8.66 -6.39 17.78
N ASP A 192 -7.67 -7.21 18.13
CA ASP A 192 -6.74 -6.92 19.22
C ASP A 192 -5.88 -5.68 18.93
N ILE A 193 -5.52 -5.45 17.65
CA ILE A 193 -4.76 -4.26 17.22
C ILE A 193 -5.68 -3.03 17.11
N ALA A 194 -6.94 -3.24 16.70
CA ALA A 194 -7.92 -2.17 16.53
C ALA A 194 -8.37 -1.55 17.87
N ILE A 195 -8.35 -2.33 18.96
CA ILE A 195 -8.65 -1.82 20.30
C ILE A 195 -7.51 -0.89 20.75
N PRO A 196 -7.75 0.42 20.92
CA PRO A 196 -6.70 1.30 21.38
C PRO A 196 -6.39 0.97 22.85
N ALA A 197 -5.11 0.80 23.19
CA ALA A 197 -4.66 0.96 24.56
C ALA A 197 -4.89 2.44 24.98
N GLY A 198 -6.07 2.73 25.51
CA GLY A 198 -6.32 3.98 26.23
C GLY A 198 -6.53 5.25 25.39
N VAL A 199 -7.05 5.17 24.16
CA VAL A 199 -7.67 6.35 23.54
C VAL A 199 -9.03 6.55 24.20
N ARG A 200 -9.02 7.21 25.36
CA ARG A 200 -10.13 8.04 25.76
C ARG A 200 -10.31 9.04 24.63
N HIS A 201 -11.46 9.06 23.98
CA HIS A 201 -11.91 10.33 23.43
C HIS A 201 -11.81 11.31 24.59
N ALA A 202 -10.90 12.27 24.49
CA ALA A 202 -10.92 13.39 25.39
C ALA A 202 -12.27 14.05 25.15
N ASP A 203 -13.23 13.78 26.03
CA ASP A 203 -14.31 14.70 26.31
C ASP A 203 -13.62 16.02 26.60
N THR A 204 -13.60 16.86 25.57
CA THR A 204 -13.19 18.26 25.70
C THR A 204 -14.39 18.96 26.28
N ASP A 205 -14.51 18.89 27.61
CA ASP A 205 -15.35 19.78 28.39
C ASP A 205 -14.84 21.22 28.16
N GLY A 206 -15.60 21.95 27.35
CA GLY A 206 -15.29 23.30 26.94
C GLY A 206 -16.00 23.67 25.64
N ALA A 207 -17.31 23.41 25.54
CA ALA A 207 -18.11 23.87 24.41
C ALA A 207 -18.33 25.39 24.48
N PRO A 208 -17.92 26.18 23.47
CA PRO A 208 -18.66 27.37 23.10
C PRO A 208 -19.90 26.93 22.30
N SER A 209 -21.02 27.53 22.66
CA SER A 209 -22.35 27.38 22.07
C SER A 209 -22.38 27.42 20.53
N ASP A 210 -23.01 26.39 19.95
CA ASP A 210 -23.64 26.29 18.61
C ASP A 210 -22.82 26.80 17.38
N PRO A 211 -22.24 25.91 16.55
CA PRO A 211 -21.57 26.34 15.32
C PRO A 211 -22.61 26.68 14.25
N SER A 212 -22.72 27.96 13.87
CA SER A 212 -23.46 28.36 12.67
C SER A 212 -23.08 27.45 11.49
N ALA A 213 -24.03 27.11 10.60
CA ALA A 213 -23.78 26.26 9.42
C ALA A 213 -22.55 26.70 8.59
N ARG A 214 -22.22 28.00 8.64
CA ARG A 214 -21.04 28.61 8.01
C ARG A 214 -19.71 28.13 8.61
N TYR A 215 -19.65 27.89 9.92
CA TYR A 215 -18.44 27.34 10.58
C TYR A 215 -18.17 25.92 10.10
N ALA A 216 -19.17 25.04 10.15
CA ALA A 216 -19.06 23.67 9.67
C ALA A 216 -18.69 23.61 8.18
N GLN A 217 -19.33 24.44 7.35
CA GLN A 217 -19.02 24.54 5.92
C GLN A 217 -17.56 24.99 5.68
N THR A 218 -17.06 25.95 6.45
CA THR A 218 -15.68 26.43 6.30
C THR A 218 -14.67 25.38 6.77
N ARG A 219 -14.95 24.72 7.90
CA ARG A 219 -14.12 23.60 8.39
C ARG A 219 -14.05 22.46 7.36
N GLN A 220 -15.17 22.13 6.73
CA GLN A 220 -15.21 21.13 5.65
C GLN A 220 -14.37 21.56 4.44
N ARG A 221 -14.47 22.83 4.01
CA ARG A 221 -13.64 23.34 2.90
C ARG A 221 -12.14 23.21 3.17
N ILE A 222 -11.71 23.46 4.40
CA ILE A 222 -10.31 23.28 4.82
C ILE A 222 -9.91 21.79 4.76
N LEU A 223 -10.80 20.90 5.21
CA LEU A 223 -10.59 19.46 5.15
C LEU A 223 -10.49 18.95 3.70
N GLU A 224 -11.35 19.41 2.79
CA GLU A 224 -11.27 19.08 1.37
C GLU A 224 -9.94 19.51 0.74
N ALA A 225 -9.51 20.74 1.04
CA ALA A 225 -8.21 21.24 0.56
C ALA A 225 -7.04 20.41 1.11
N ALA A 226 -7.11 19.98 2.37
CA ALA A 226 -6.11 19.10 2.96
C ALA A 226 -6.07 17.73 2.26
N ILE A 227 -7.23 17.13 1.99
CA ILE A 227 -7.33 15.85 1.27
C ILE A 227 -6.79 15.99 -0.16
N GLU A 228 -7.14 17.07 -0.87
CA GLU A 228 -6.60 17.35 -2.20
C GLU A 228 -5.06 17.39 -2.18
N ILE A 229 -4.47 18.08 -1.21
CA ILE A 229 -3.00 18.15 -1.06
C ILE A 229 -2.43 16.75 -0.79
N ILE A 230 -3.00 15.98 0.14
CA ILE A 230 -2.53 14.63 0.47
C ILE A 230 -2.57 13.70 -0.75
N VAL A 231 -3.66 13.77 -1.51
CA VAL A 231 -3.88 12.95 -2.71
C VAL A 231 -2.89 13.33 -3.82
N ARG A 232 -2.76 14.62 -4.13
CA ARG A 232 -1.97 15.11 -5.26
C ARG A 232 -0.48 15.20 -4.97
N GLU A 233 -0.12 15.62 -3.77
CA GLU A 233 1.25 16.00 -3.39
C GLU A 233 1.82 15.13 -2.26
N GLY A 234 0.96 14.39 -1.54
CA GLY A 234 1.35 13.57 -0.39
C GLY A 234 1.16 14.29 0.95
N ALA A 235 1.17 13.52 2.05
CA ALA A 235 0.85 14.01 3.39
C ALA A 235 1.74 15.16 3.89
N VAL A 236 2.96 15.28 3.40
CA VAL A 236 3.92 16.29 3.88
C VAL A 236 3.89 17.61 3.12
N ALA A 237 3.21 17.67 1.98
CA ALA A 237 2.85 18.96 1.39
C ALA A 237 1.83 19.72 2.25
N LEU A 238 1.18 19.03 3.20
CA LEU A 238 0.20 19.61 4.10
C LEU A 238 0.85 20.61 5.07
N SER A 239 0.45 21.87 4.94
CA SER A 239 0.79 22.95 5.86
C SER A 239 -0.36 23.95 5.89
N HIS A 240 -0.52 24.74 6.95
CA HIS A 240 -1.60 25.74 7.03
C HIS A 240 -1.50 26.73 5.88
N ARG A 241 -0.27 27.07 5.46
CA ARG A 241 -0.03 27.90 4.28
C ARG A 241 -0.55 27.26 3.00
N ARG A 242 -0.16 26.00 2.73
CA ARG A 242 -0.58 25.29 1.51
C ARG A 242 -2.10 25.10 1.48
N VAL A 243 -2.69 24.76 2.62
CA VAL A 243 -4.13 24.59 2.77
C VAL A 243 -4.87 25.90 2.54
N ALA A 244 -4.37 27.02 3.06
CA ALA A 244 -4.95 28.33 2.81
C ALA A 244 -4.93 28.68 1.31
N GLU A 245 -3.81 28.40 0.62
CA GLU A 245 -3.68 28.61 -0.82
C GLU A 245 -4.70 27.78 -1.61
N VAL A 246 -4.82 26.48 -1.32
CA VAL A 246 -5.75 25.56 -2.02
C VAL A 246 -7.22 25.90 -1.68
N ALA A 247 -7.53 26.24 -0.43
CA ALA A 247 -8.89 26.58 0.00
C ALA A 247 -9.34 28.00 -0.40
N GLY A 248 -8.44 28.81 -0.98
CA GLY A 248 -8.71 30.22 -1.33
C GLY A 248 -8.91 31.11 -0.11
N MET A 249 -8.17 30.86 0.97
CA MET A 249 -8.28 31.55 2.26
C MET A 249 -7.05 32.41 2.56
N VAL A 250 -7.19 33.34 3.51
CA VAL A 250 -6.04 34.03 4.10
C VAL A 250 -5.16 33.06 4.90
N ARG A 251 -3.87 33.35 5.02
CA ARG A 251 -2.85 32.43 5.58
C ARG A 251 -3.16 31.90 7.00
N SER A 252 -3.78 32.72 7.85
CA SER A 252 -4.18 32.36 9.22
C SER A 252 -5.56 31.68 9.31
N GLY A 253 -6.29 31.58 8.20
CA GLY A 253 -7.64 31.04 8.15
C GLY A 253 -7.71 29.59 8.66
N PRO A 254 -6.91 28.65 8.12
CA PRO A 254 -6.96 27.26 8.52
C PRO A 254 -6.66 27.03 10.01
N SER A 255 -5.69 27.76 10.59
CA SER A 255 -5.29 27.62 12.00
C SER A 255 -6.38 27.96 13.01
N TYR A 256 -7.44 28.67 12.59
CA TYR A 256 -8.60 28.94 13.43
C TYR A 256 -9.52 27.71 13.60
N TYR A 257 -9.55 26.81 12.61
CA TYR A 257 -10.44 25.65 12.58
C TYR A 257 -9.74 24.33 12.94
N PHE A 258 -8.43 24.29 12.75
CA PHE A 258 -7.55 23.19 13.11
C PHE A 258 -6.33 23.80 13.79
N ALA A 259 -6.15 23.54 15.09
CA ALA A 259 -5.13 24.23 15.86
C ALA A 259 -3.73 23.80 15.42
N THR A 260 -3.59 22.55 15.00
CA THR A 260 -2.31 21.96 14.58
C THR A 260 -2.43 21.23 13.24
N ILE A 261 -1.28 21.06 12.57
CA ILE A 261 -1.23 20.29 11.31
C ILE A 261 -1.46 18.82 11.58
N GLU A 262 -1.04 18.32 12.73
CA GLU A 262 -1.24 16.95 13.17
C GLU A 262 -2.74 16.64 13.32
N GLU A 263 -3.52 17.59 13.88
CA GLU A 263 -4.98 17.48 13.98
C GLU A 263 -5.63 17.44 12.58
N LEU A 264 -5.24 18.36 11.70
CA LEU A 264 -5.76 18.41 10.33
C LEU A 264 -5.38 17.15 9.54
N LEU A 265 -4.14 16.69 9.67
CA LEU A 265 -3.64 15.48 9.02
C LEU A 265 -4.43 14.26 9.49
N ALA A 266 -4.56 14.05 10.81
CA ALA A 266 -5.31 12.93 11.37
C ALA A 266 -6.79 12.98 10.92
N THR A 267 -7.40 14.17 10.90
CA THR A 267 -8.78 14.34 10.43
C THR A 267 -8.91 13.99 8.95
N ALA A 268 -8.00 14.48 8.09
CA ALA A 268 -8.00 14.18 6.66
C ALA A 268 -7.74 12.70 6.36
N GLN A 269 -6.85 12.07 7.15
CA GLN A 269 -6.60 10.63 7.07
C GLN A 269 -7.85 9.82 7.40
N ASN A 270 -8.51 10.12 8.52
CA ASN A 270 -9.76 9.46 8.91
C ASN A 270 -10.87 9.66 7.87
N GLU A 271 -11.01 10.86 7.32
CA GLU A 271 -11.97 11.15 6.25
C GLU A 271 -11.67 10.35 4.97
N LEU A 272 -10.40 10.17 4.60
CA LEU A 272 -10.01 9.27 3.50
C LEU A 272 -10.43 7.82 3.75
N PHE A 273 -10.32 7.33 4.99
CA PHE A 273 -10.81 5.99 5.35
C PHE A 273 -12.34 5.89 5.21
N GLU A 274 -13.07 6.88 5.71
CA GLU A 274 -14.54 6.88 5.63
C GLU A 274 -15.03 7.04 4.19
N ARG A 275 -14.37 7.84 3.35
CA ARG A 275 -14.65 7.93 1.91
C ARG A 275 -14.43 6.60 1.20
N ALA A 276 -13.29 5.95 1.44
CA ALA A 276 -13.02 4.62 0.87
C ALA A 276 -14.13 3.63 1.28
N LYS A 277 -14.48 3.56 2.56
CA LYS A 277 -15.59 2.71 3.05
C LYS A 277 -16.92 3.04 2.38
N ALA A 278 -17.26 4.32 2.23
CA ALA A 278 -18.49 4.75 1.58
C ALA A 278 -18.53 4.37 0.09
N ARG A 279 -17.40 4.50 -0.63
CA ARG A 279 -17.27 4.08 -2.03
C ARG A 279 -17.52 2.58 -2.20
N TYR A 280 -16.94 1.75 -1.33
CA TYR A 280 -17.21 0.32 -1.30
C TYR A 280 -18.68 0.01 -1.00
N ARG A 281 -19.28 0.63 0.02
CA ARG A 281 -20.72 0.44 0.35
C ARG A 281 -21.62 0.81 -0.83
N SER A 282 -21.41 1.97 -1.43
CA SER A 282 -22.18 2.44 -2.60
C SER A 282 -22.06 1.50 -3.80
N GLY A 283 -20.85 1.02 -4.11
CA GLY A 283 -20.65 0.05 -5.20
C GLY A 283 -21.38 -1.28 -4.95
N LEU A 284 -21.55 -1.65 -3.68
CA LEU A 284 -22.21 -2.88 -3.26
C LEU A 284 -23.73 -2.72 -3.17
N ASP A 285 -24.25 -1.57 -2.74
CA ASP A 285 -25.69 -1.30 -2.68
C ASP A 285 -26.31 -1.16 -4.07
N ALA A 286 -25.54 -0.61 -5.03
CA ALA A 286 -25.94 -0.52 -6.43
C ALA A 286 -26.15 -1.90 -7.10
N ALA A 287 -25.63 -2.98 -6.49
CA ALA A 287 -25.76 -4.34 -7.01
C ALA A 287 -27.15 -4.97 -6.83
N GLY A 288 -27.99 -4.39 -5.95
CA GLY A 288 -29.34 -4.86 -5.61
C GLY A 288 -29.38 -5.95 -4.53
N ALA A 289 -30.57 -6.21 -4.00
CA ALA A 289 -30.84 -7.21 -2.95
C ALA A 289 -31.04 -8.65 -3.47
N ALA A 290 -30.64 -8.93 -4.72
CA ALA A 290 -30.71 -10.28 -5.28
C ALA A 290 -29.77 -11.23 -4.52
N GLU A 291 -30.08 -12.54 -4.54
CA GLU A 291 -29.20 -13.56 -3.98
C GLU A 291 -27.80 -13.43 -4.58
N LEU A 292 -26.80 -13.32 -3.72
CA LEU A 292 -25.40 -13.25 -4.11
C LEU A 292 -24.94 -14.69 -4.37
N ASP A 293 -24.68 -15.04 -5.63
CA ASP A 293 -23.98 -16.28 -6.01
C ASP A 293 -22.50 -16.01 -6.31
N GLU A 294 -21.74 -17.07 -6.60
CA GLU A 294 -20.32 -16.98 -6.94
C GLU A 294 -20.06 -16.07 -8.15
N SER A 295 -20.81 -16.23 -9.24
CA SER A 295 -20.59 -15.44 -10.46
C SER A 295 -20.83 -13.96 -10.21
N ARG A 296 -21.90 -13.62 -9.49
CA ARG A 296 -22.27 -12.26 -9.14
C ARG A 296 -21.26 -11.64 -8.20
N LEU A 297 -20.74 -12.38 -7.22
CA LEU A 297 -19.67 -11.91 -6.36
C LEU A 297 -18.42 -11.53 -7.16
N LEU A 298 -18.02 -12.36 -8.12
CA LEU A 298 -16.87 -12.10 -9.00
C LEU A 298 -17.08 -10.88 -9.91
N ASP A 299 -18.27 -10.76 -10.51
CA ASP A 299 -18.62 -9.63 -11.37
C ASP A 299 -18.63 -8.32 -10.60
N LEU A 300 -19.23 -8.30 -9.39
CA LEU A 300 -19.25 -7.13 -8.53
C LEU A 300 -17.86 -6.74 -8.04
N THR A 301 -17.07 -7.71 -7.62
CA THR A 301 -15.68 -7.46 -7.19
C THR A 301 -14.86 -6.85 -8.34
N THR A 302 -15.05 -7.37 -9.56
CA THR A 302 -14.38 -6.86 -10.76
C THR A 302 -14.84 -5.45 -11.12
N ALA A 303 -16.14 -5.17 -11.06
CA ALA A 303 -16.69 -3.85 -11.33
C ALA A 303 -16.19 -2.81 -10.32
N ILE A 304 -16.17 -3.16 -9.02
CA ILE A 304 -15.60 -2.31 -7.97
C ILE A 304 -14.12 -2.07 -8.24
N PHE A 305 -13.35 -3.12 -8.54
CA PHE A 305 -11.93 -2.99 -8.88
C PHE A 305 -11.70 -2.00 -10.05
N PHE A 306 -12.47 -2.08 -11.13
CA PHE A 306 -12.35 -1.14 -12.25
C PHE A 306 -12.69 0.28 -11.86
N ARG A 307 -13.77 0.47 -11.11
CA ARG A 307 -14.15 1.79 -10.61
C ARG A 307 -13.03 2.39 -9.74
N GLU A 308 -12.49 1.61 -8.83
CA GLU A 308 -11.39 2.00 -7.93
C GLU A 308 -10.10 2.35 -8.68
N ALA A 309 -9.76 1.57 -9.71
CA ALA A 309 -8.56 1.78 -10.50
C ALA A 309 -8.68 2.99 -11.45
N LEU A 310 -9.84 3.16 -12.09
CA LEU A 310 -10.02 4.13 -13.19
C LEU A 310 -10.56 5.49 -12.71
N GLU A 311 -11.48 5.51 -11.74
CA GLU A 311 -12.12 6.74 -11.26
C GLU A 311 -11.43 7.30 -10.01
N PHE A 312 -10.90 6.43 -9.14
CA PHE A 312 -10.36 6.82 -7.83
C PHE A 312 -8.86 6.58 -7.67
N GLY A 313 -8.12 6.40 -8.76
CA GLY A 313 -6.70 6.04 -8.71
C GLY A 313 -5.84 7.00 -7.88
N SER A 314 -6.01 8.31 -8.04
CA SER A 314 -5.28 9.30 -7.24
C SER A 314 -5.67 9.26 -5.76
N GLU A 315 -6.96 9.17 -5.45
CA GLU A 315 -7.43 9.08 -4.06
C GLU A 315 -6.91 7.81 -3.38
N ASN A 316 -6.88 6.68 -4.10
CA ASN A 316 -6.35 5.42 -3.63
C ASN A 316 -4.83 5.47 -3.38
N ILE A 317 -4.05 6.21 -4.18
CA ILE A 317 -2.63 6.47 -3.87
C ILE A 317 -2.51 7.22 -2.53
N GLY A 318 -3.35 8.23 -2.30
CA GLY A 318 -3.41 8.96 -1.03
C GLY A 318 -3.77 8.02 0.13
N TYR A 319 -4.84 7.25 -0.01
CA TYR A 319 -5.32 6.27 0.96
C TYR A 319 -4.25 5.26 1.37
N TYR A 320 -3.58 4.61 0.41
CA TYR A 320 -2.53 3.65 0.71
C TYR A 320 -1.23 4.29 1.23
N SER A 321 -0.97 5.56 0.91
CA SER A 321 0.13 6.32 1.54
C SER A 321 -0.13 6.53 3.04
N VAL A 322 -1.38 6.75 3.43
CA VAL A 322 -1.79 6.84 4.84
C VAL A 322 -1.62 5.50 5.55
N TRP A 323 -2.01 4.40 4.92
CA TRP A 323 -1.78 3.05 5.47
C TRP A 323 -0.31 2.80 5.76
N MET A 324 0.55 3.04 4.76
CA MET A 324 1.99 2.78 4.90
C MET A 324 2.65 3.69 5.93
N SER A 325 2.09 4.89 6.17
CA SER A 325 2.56 5.78 7.24
C SER A 325 2.38 5.15 8.63
N ALA A 326 1.42 4.23 8.84
CA ALA A 326 1.26 3.52 10.11
C ALA A 326 2.40 2.52 10.42
N ALA A 327 3.14 2.10 9.40
CA ALA A 327 4.36 1.31 9.59
C ALA A 327 5.48 2.13 10.27
N GLN A 328 5.45 3.46 10.12
CA GLN A 328 6.39 4.41 10.73
C GLN A 328 5.80 5.08 11.99
N SER A 329 4.48 5.22 12.06
CA SER A 329 3.75 5.89 13.14
C SER A 329 2.79 4.92 13.86
N PRO A 330 3.20 4.31 14.99
CA PRO A 330 2.39 3.34 15.72
C PRO A 330 0.99 3.83 16.14
N SER A 331 0.81 5.14 16.33
CA SER A 331 -0.47 5.75 16.69
C SER A 331 -1.55 5.60 15.61
N LEU A 332 -1.18 5.37 14.34
CA LEU A 332 -2.12 5.17 13.23
C LEU A 332 -2.54 3.71 13.06
N ARG A 333 -1.87 2.76 13.73
CA ARG A 333 -2.14 1.33 13.57
C ARG A 333 -3.56 0.92 13.94
N PRO A 334 -4.17 1.41 15.03
CA PRO A 334 -5.55 1.04 15.36
C PRO A 334 -6.56 1.43 14.27
N ALA A 335 -6.36 2.58 13.61
CA ALA A 335 -7.23 3.03 12.52
C ALA A 335 -7.11 2.15 11.27
N VAL A 336 -5.87 1.77 10.91
CA VAL A 336 -5.63 0.83 9.81
C VAL A 336 -6.18 -0.55 10.14
N ALA A 337 -5.95 -1.06 11.36
CA ALA A 337 -6.44 -2.35 11.81
C ALA A 337 -7.98 -2.40 11.82
N THR A 338 -8.66 -1.34 12.26
CA THR A 338 -10.12 -1.23 12.19
C THR A 338 -10.62 -1.34 10.75
N SER A 339 -9.96 -0.65 9.82
CA SER A 339 -10.34 -0.69 8.40
C SER A 339 -10.10 -2.06 7.77
N LEU A 340 -8.99 -2.71 8.10
CA LEU A 340 -8.69 -4.08 7.67
C LEU A 340 -9.66 -5.09 8.27
N PHE A 341 -10.04 -4.94 9.54
CA PHE A 341 -11.04 -5.76 10.22
C PHE A 341 -12.41 -5.67 9.54
N ASP A 342 -12.87 -4.45 9.24
CA ASP A 342 -14.13 -4.20 8.54
C ASP A 342 -14.14 -4.88 7.16
N LEU A 343 -13.03 -4.74 6.41
CA LEU A 343 -12.85 -5.38 5.10
C LEU A 343 -12.81 -6.90 5.19
N HIS A 344 -12.08 -7.46 6.15
CA HIS A 344 -12.00 -8.90 6.37
C HIS A 344 -13.38 -9.49 6.66
N ARG A 345 -14.12 -8.92 7.61
CA ARG A 345 -15.49 -9.35 7.95
C ARG A 345 -16.46 -9.19 6.77
N ALA A 346 -16.30 -8.12 6.00
CA ALA A 346 -17.05 -7.89 4.78
C ALA A 346 -16.81 -8.98 3.72
N TRP A 347 -15.56 -9.38 3.49
CA TRP A 347 -15.21 -10.48 2.60
C TRP A 347 -15.74 -11.82 3.10
N SER A 348 -15.49 -12.15 4.37
CA SER A 348 -15.96 -13.41 4.99
C SER A 348 -17.47 -13.58 4.84
N ARG A 349 -18.27 -12.55 5.15
CA ARG A 349 -19.73 -12.63 5.00
C ARG A 349 -20.17 -12.84 3.55
N ARG A 350 -19.60 -12.11 2.60
CA ARG A 350 -20.00 -12.17 1.19
C ARG A 350 -19.62 -13.49 0.54
N ILE A 351 -18.42 -13.98 0.82
CA ILE A 351 -17.96 -15.27 0.32
C ILE A 351 -18.83 -16.38 0.91
N THR A 352 -19.13 -16.35 2.21
CA THR A 352 -20.05 -17.32 2.83
C THR A 352 -21.43 -17.30 2.18
N SER A 353 -21.97 -16.10 1.93
CA SER A 353 -23.26 -15.95 1.24
C SER A 353 -23.22 -16.52 -0.18
N ALA A 354 -22.16 -16.23 -0.94
CA ALA A 354 -22.00 -16.67 -2.33
C ALA A 354 -21.80 -18.17 -2.49
N LEU A 355 -21.09 -18.80 -1.55
CA LEU A 355 -20.79 -20.23 -1.58
C LEU A 355 -21.84 -21.09 -0.85
N GLY A 356 -22.70 -20.49 -0.03
CA GLY A 356 -23.63 -21.20 0.87
C GLY A 356 -22.94 -21.99 1.98
N ARG A 357 -21.63 -21.76 2.21
CA ARG A 357 -20.80 -22.45 3.22
C ARG A 357 -19.66 -21.55 3.67
N SER A 358 -19.08 -21.83 4.84
CA SER A 358 -17.89 -21.12 5.30
C SER A 358 -16.71 -21.32 4.33
N PRO A 359 -16.00 -20.24 3.93
CA PRO A 359 -14.77 -20.37 3.17
C PRO A 359 -13.64 -20.96 4.03
N GLY A 360 -12.57 -21.41 3.36
CA GLY A 360 -11.31 -21.72 4.06
C GLY A 360 -10.75 -20.48 4.75
N ALA A 361 -10.08 -20.65 5.90
CA ALA A 361 -9.67 -19.56 6.79
C ALA A 361 -8.85 -18.45 6.10
N GLY A 362 -7.99 -18.81 5.13
CA GLY A 362 -7.18 -17.84 4.38
C GLY A 362 -7.90 -17.14 3.23
N VAL A 363 -9.01 -17.69 2.70
CA VAL A 363 -9.64 -17.19 1.46
C VAL A 363 -10.08 -15.72 1.56
N PRO A 364 -10.72 -15.24 2.65
CA PRO A 364 -11.07 -13.83 2.78
C PRO A 364 -9.85 -12.90 2.80
N LEU A 365 -8.77 -13.32 3.49
CA LEU A 365 -7.51 -12.56 3.54
C LEU A 365 -6.85 -12.52 2.16
N HIS A 366 -6.81 -13.65 1.45
CA HIS A 366 -6.24 -13.74 0.11
C HIS A 366 -7.06 -12.95 -0.92
N MET A 367 -8.39 -12.94 -0.80
CA MET A 367 -9.26 -12.11 -1.65
C MET A 367 -8.99 -10.62 -1.43
N GLN A 368 -8.85 -10.21 -0.16
CA GLN A 368 -8.47 -8.86 0.19
C GLN A 368 -7.08 -8.49 -0.33
N ALA A 369 -6.09 -9.38 -0.17
CA ALA A 369 -4.73 -9.16 -0.62
C ALA A 369 -4.65 -9.07 -2.15
N ILE A 370 -5.22 -10.01 -2.90
CA ILE A 370 -5.18 -9.95 -4.37
C ILE A 370 -5.86 -8.67 -4.90
N PHE A 371 -6.97 -8.25 -4.29
CA PHE A 371 -7.66 -7.02 -4.66
C PHE A 371 -6.76 -5.80 -4.43
N ILE A 372 -6.18 -5.66 -3.23
CA ILE A 372 -5.30 -4.54 -2.88
C ILE A 372 -4.06 -4.53 -3.77
N GLY A 373 -3.43 -5.68 -3.96
CA GLY A 373 -2.22 -5.80 -4.77
C GLY A 373 -2.42 -5.39 -6.22
N LYS A 374 -3.49 -5.89 -6.83
CA LYS A 374 -3.92 -5.48 -8.18
C LYS A 374 -4.21 -4.01 -8.25
N LEU A 375 -4.91 -3.46 -7.26
CA LEU A 375 -5.28 -2.04 -7.25
C LEU A 375 -4.05 -1.16 -7.13
N VAL A 376 -3.14 -1.45 -6.19
CA VAL A 376 -1.87 -0.73 -6.04
C VAL A 376 -1.07 -0.78 -7.34
N ARG A 377 -0.94 -1.96 -7.97
CA ARG A 377 -0.26 -2.08 -9.25
C ARG A 377 -0.96 -1.26 -10.35
N ALA A 378 -2.28 -1.33 -10.44
CA ALA A 378 -3.10 -0.59 -11.42
C ALA A 378 -2.95 0.93 -11.32
N ILE A 379 -2.92 1.48 -10.11
CA ILE A 379 -2.87 2.94 -9.91
C ILE A 379 -1.44 3.48 -9.92
N THR A 380 -0.43 2.65 -9.64
CA THR A 380 0.98 3.07 -9.57
C THR A 380 1.78 2.77 -10.83
N ALA A 381 1.31 1.89 -11.71
CA ALA A 381 1.86 1.67 -13.04
C ALA A 381 0.90 2.17 -14.12
N ALA A 382 1.40 2.50 -15.31
CA ALA A 382 0.55 2.80 -16.46
C ALA A 382 -0.05 1.50 -17.03
N VAL A 383 -0.94 0.88 -16.28
CA VAL A 383 -1.43 -0.47 -16.55
C VAL A 383 -2.24 -0.52 -17.84
N GLY A 384 -1.93 -1.50 -18.69
CA GLY A 384 -2.63 -1.73 -19.95
C GLY A 384 -3.94 -2.51 -19.77
N VAL A 385 -4.80 -2.45 -20.78
CA VAL A 385 -6.07 -3.22 -20.85
C VAL A 385 -5.90 -4.74 -20.51
N PRO A 386 -4.82 -5.44 -20.92
CA PRO A 386 -4.67 -6.87 -20.62
C PRO A 386 -4.57 -7.23 -19.12
N ASP A 387 -4.06 -6.32 -18.29
CA ASP A 387 -3.89 -6.57 -16.85
C ASP A 387 -5.20 -6.36 -16.09
N LEU A 388 -6.01 -5.40 -16.53
CA LEU A 388 -7.38 -5.20 -16.03
C LEU A 388 -8.28 -6.38 -16.43
N ALA A 389 -8.15 -6.90 -17.65
CA ALA A 389 -8.98 -7.98 -18.18
C ALA A 389 -8.90 -9.30 -17.37
N ARG A 390 -7.82 -9.51 -16.61
CA ARG A 390 -7.59 -10.74 -15.83
C ARG A 390 -8.12 -10.69 -14.40
N ALA A 391 -8.54 -9.52 -13.91
CA ALA A 391 -8.96 -9.35 -12.51
C ALA A 391 -10.01 -10.39 -12.08
N ARG A 392 -11.05 -10.59 -12.89
CA ARG A 392 -12.11 -11.56 -12.61
C ARG A 392 -11.62 -12.99 -12.47
N ALA A 393 -10.71 -13.42 -13.35
CA ALA A 393 -10.16 -14.78 -13.34
C ALA A 393 -9.30 -15.01 -12.10
N ASP A 394 -8.47 -14.04 -11.73
CA ASP A 394 -7.63 -14.15 -10.53
C ASP A 394 -8.47 -14.14 -9.24
N PHE A 395 -9.57 -13.38 -9.19
CA PHE A 395 -10.52 -13.45 -8.07
C PHE A 395 -11.20 -14.83 -7.99
N ALA A 396 -11.54 -15.42 -9.14
CA ALA A 396 -12.09 -16.78 -9.20
C ALA A 396 -11.07 -17.82 -8.70
N ASP A 397 -9.81 -17.70 -9.11
CA ASP A 397 -8.72 -18.58 -8.64
C ASP A 397 -8.55 -18.52 -7.12
N VAL A 398 -8.68 -17.34 -6.49
CA VAL A 398 -8.67 -17.23 -5.01
C VAL A 398 -9.88 -17.92 -4.39
N LEU A 399 -11.08 -17.67 -4.92
CA LEU A 399 -12.31 -18.23 -4.37
C LEU A 399 -12.32 -19.77 -4.44
N ALA A 400 -11.77 -20.32 -5.52
CA ALA A 400 -11.58 -21.75 -5.72
C ALA A 400 -10.41 -22.35 -4.91
N GLY A 401 -9.60 -21.53 -4.23
CA GLY A 401 -8.39 -21.98 -3.52
C GLY A 401 -7.27 -22.44 -4.46
N SER A 402 -7.30 -22.01 -5.72
CA SER A 402 -6.35 -22.39 -6.78
C SER A 402 -5.24 -21.35 -7.00
N LEU A 403 -5.32 -20.18 -6.37
CA LEU A 403 -4.24 -19.20 -6.36
C LEU A 403 -3.13 -19.65 -5.38
N PRO A 404 -1.83 -19.50 -5.72
CA PRO A 404 -0.73 -19.85 -4.83
C PRO A 404 -0.68 -18.86 -3.67
N ALA A 405 -1.42 -19.20 -2.62
CA ALA A 405 -1.47 -18.46 -1.40
C ALA A 405 -0.73 -19.24 -0.30
N PRO A 406 0.07 -18.55 0.52
CA PRO A 406 0.88 -19.18 1.57
C PRO A 406 0.03 -19.78 2.70
#